data_AF-A0A385N372-F1
#
_entry.id   AF-A0A385N372-F1
#
_cell.length_a   1.000
_cell.length_b   1.000
_cell.length_c   1.000
_cell.angle_alpha   90.00
_cell.angle_beta   90.00
_cell.angle_gamma   90.00
#
_symmetry.space_group_name_H-M   'P 1'
#
loop_
_entity.id
_entity.type
_entity.pdbx_description
1 polymer ?
#
loop_
_entity_poly.entity_id
_entity_poly.type
_entity_poly.pdbx_seq_one_letter_code
_entity_poly.pdbx_strand_id
1 'polypeptide(L)' 'MVFLALMVFGCCAAGYYVAAMKAGMNAKRWAVGGLLLGPALFPLFNMKRYLLWREIAGYRGPVFAA' A
#
# COMPACT_ATOMS: atom_id res chain seq x y z
N MET A 1 -2.43 -20.63 -16.41
CA MET A 1 -2.05 -20.28 -15.01
C MET A 1 -1.24 -18.99 -14.93
N VAL A 2 -0.13 -18.87 -15.66
CA VAL A 2 0.72 -17.65 -15.64
C VAL A 2 -0.01 -16.37 -16.08
N PHE A 3 -0.85 -16.45 -17.11
CA PHE A 3 -1.62 -15.29 -17.60
C PHE A 3 -2.57 -14.71 -16.54
N LEU A 4 -3.25 -15.58 -15.79
CA LEU A 4 -4.13 -15.19 -14.68
C LEU A 4 -3.32 -14.50 -13.57
N ALA A 5 -2.14 -15.01 -13.23
CA ALA A 5 -1.28 -14.39 -12.24
C ALA A 5 -0.83 -12.99 -12.67
N LEU A 6 -0.43 -12.80 -13.94
CA LEU A 6 -0.05 -11.49 -14.46
C LEU A 6 -1.22 -10.49 -14.43
N MET A 7 -2.43 -10.93 -14.79
CA MET A 7 -3.63 -10.10 -14.69
C MET A 7 -3.90 -9.67 -13.24
N VAL A 8 -3.84 -10.60 -12.29
CA VAL A 8 -4.08 -10.31 -10.86
C VAL A 8 -3.05 -9.32 -10.32
N PHE A 9 -1.76 -9.52 -10.63
CA PHE A 9 -0.69 -8.63 -10.18
C PHE A 9 -0.80 -7.25 -10.84
N GLY A 10 -1.18 -7.18 -12.12
CA GLY A 10 -1.46 -5.91 -12.82
C GLY A 10 -2.64 -5.14 -12.21
N CYS A 11 -3.76 -5.81 -11.95
CA CYS A 11 -4.90 -5.21 -11.25
C CYS A 11 -4.54 -4.74 -9.84
N CYS A 12 -3.75 -5.53 -9.10
CA CYS A 12 -3.24 -5.14 -7.79
C CYS A 12 -2.36 -3.89 -7.87
N ALA A 13 -1.42 -3.82 -8.81
CA ALA A 13 -0.56 -2.66 -9.02
C ALA A 13 -1.37 -1.37 -9.29
N ALA A 14 -2.37 -1.45 -10.18
CA ALA A 14 -3.28 -0.34 -10.45
C ALA A 14 -4.12 0.06 -9.22
N GLY A 15 -4.64 -0.93 -8.48
CA GLY A 15 -5.39 -0.71 -7.25
C GLY A 15 -4.56 -0.01 -6.17
N TYR A 16 -3.34 -0.49 -5.93
CA TYR A 16 -2.42 0.14 -4.98
C TYR A 16 -1.99 1.54 -5.42
N TYR A 17 -1.82 1.80 -6.72
CA TYR A 17 -1.51 3.14 -7.22
C TYR A 17 -2.61 4.15 -6.86
N VAL A 18 -3.86 3.82 -7.19
CA VAL A 18 -5.02 4.69 -6.93
C VAL A 18 -5.27 4.84 -5.43
N ALA A 19 -5.18 3.75 -4.67
CA ALA A 19 -5.37 3.77 -3.23
C ALA A 19 -4.26 4.57 -2.52
N ALA A 20 -3.01 4.47 -2.99
CA ALA A 20 -1.90 5.26 -2.46
C ALA A 20 -2.07 6.76 -2.76
N MET A 21 -2.48 7.11 -3.99
CA MET A 21 -2.80 8.50 -4.35
C MET A 21 -3.86 9.09 -3.42
N LYS A 22 -4.97 8.36 -3.18
CA LYS A 22 -6.04 8.83 -2.28
C LYS A 22 -5.58 8.98 -0.83
N ALA A 23 -4.64 8.16 -0.38
CA ALA A 23 -4.13 8.17 0.99
C ALA A 23 -2.95 9.14 1.20
N GLY A 24 -2.52 9.90 0.18
CA GLY A 24 -1.33 10.75 0.28
C GLY A 24 -0.01 9.97 0.37
N MET A 25 -0.02 8.69 -0.02
CA MET A 25 1.17 7.83 -0.04
C MET A 25 1.91 7.91 -1.37
N ASN A 26 3.19 7.54 -1.38
CA ASN A 26 4.00 7.52 -2.60
C ASN A 26 3.51 6.44 -3.59
N ALA A 27 2.64 6.83 -4.52
CA ALA A 27 1.90 5.94 -5.40
C ALA A 27 2.80 5.07 -6.31
N LYS A 28 3.92 5.63 -6.80
CA LYS A 28 4.86 4.88 -7.64
C LYS A 28 5.48 3.69 -6.88
N ARG A 29 5.87 3.89 -5.62
CA ARG A 29 6.48 2.83 -4.79
C ARG A 29 5.47 1.71 -4.50
N TRP A 30 4.22 2.07 -4.22
CA TRP A 30 3.16 1.09 -3.96
C TRP A 30 2.68 0.35 -5.21
N ALA A 31 2.69 0.98 -6.38
CA ALA A 31 2.41 0.31 -7.65
C ALA A 31 3.49 -0.72 -8.02
N VAL A 32 4.77 -0.34 -7.89
CA VAL A 32 5.90 -1.27 -8.09
C VAL A 32 5.84 -2.42 -7.10
N GLY A 33 5.54 -2.15 -5.83
CA GLY A 33 5.31 -3.19 -4.83
C GLY A 33 4.16 -4.12 -5.24
N GLY A 34 3.05 -3.58 -5.72
CA GLY A 34 1.91 -4.36 -6.20
C GLY A 34 2.24 -5.26 -7.39
N LEU A 35 3.15 -4.83 -8.26
CA LEU A 35 3.62 -5.63 -9.39
C LEU A 35 4.57 -6.76 -8.98
N LEU A 36 5.31 -6.60 -7.89
CA LEU A 36 6.28 -7.60 -7.40
C LEU A 36 5.67 -8.58 -6.41
N LEU A 37 4.88 -8.06 -5.46
CA LEU A 37 4.33 -8.82 -4.33
C LEU A 37 2.84 -9.15 -4.50
N GLY A 38 2.16 -8.49 -5.42
CA GLY A 38 0.76 -8.77 -5.74
C GLY A 38 -0.16 -8.65 -4.52
N PRO A 39 -1.09 -9.60 -4.32
CA PRO A 39 -2.05 -9.54 -3.22
C PRO A 39 -1.40 -9.66 -1.83
N ALA A 40 -0.19 -10.24 -1.73
CA ALA A 40 0.52 -10.34 -0.44
C ALA A 40 0.91 -8.98 0.14
N LEU A 41 0.94 -7.92 -0.67
CA LEU A 41 1.22 -6.55 -0.22
C LEU A 41 0.05 -5.91 0.54
N PHE A 42 -1.15 -6.51 0.48
CA PHE A 42 -2.38 -5.93 1.02
C PHE A 42 -2.32 -5.60 2.52
N PRO A 43 -1.91 -6.55 3.41
CA PRO A 43 -1.80 -6.23 4.84
C PRO A 43 -0.79 -5.11 5.10
N LEU A 44 0.34 -5.08 4.39
CA LEU A 44 1.36 -4.04 4.56
C LEU A 44 0.86 -2.67 4.12
N PHE A 45 0.13 -2.62 2.99
CA PHE A 45 -0.49 -1.40 2.49
C PHE A 45 -1.48 -0.81 3.50
N ASN A 46 -2.35 -1.66 4.06
CA ASN A 46 -3.33 -1.24 5.06
C ASN A 46 -2.67 -0.75 6.34
N MET A 47 -1.62 -1.42 6.81
CA MET A 47 -0.86 -0.97 7.98
C MET A 47 -0.23 0.40 7.76
N LYS A 48 0.44 0.63 6.63
CA LYS A 48 1.05 1.96 6.37
C LYS A 48 -0.01 3.04 6.24
N ARG A 49 -1.13 2.76 5.58
CA ARG A 49 -2.26 3.69 5.49
C ARG A 49 -2.84 4.03 6.86
N TYR A 50 -3.00 3.03 7.72
CA TYR A 50 -3.46 3.21 9.09
C TYR A 50 -2.48 4.04 9.94
N LEU A 51 -1.18 3.78 9.82
CA LEU A 51 -0.15 4.56 10.52
C LEU A 51 -0.15 6.02 10.09
N LEU A 52 -0.24 6.29 8.79
CA LEU A 52 -0.35 7.66 8.28
C LEU A 52 -1.60 8.36 8.79
N TRP A 53 -2.74 7.67 8.82
CA TRP A 53 -3.96 8.24 9.36
C TRP A 53 -3.82 8.58 10.85
N ARG A 54 -3.18 7.72 11.64
CA ARG A 54 -2.88 8.00 13.06
C ARG A 54 -1.94 9.17 13.25
N GLU A 55 -0.92 9.28 12.41
CA GLU A 55 0.04 10.38 12.41
C GLU A 55 -0.67 11.71 12.13
N ILE A 56 -1.53 11.75 11.10
CA ILE A 56 -2.36 12.92 10.76
C ILE A 56 -3.37 13.24 11.88
N ALA A 57 -3.95 12.23 12.52
CA ALA A 57 -4.87 12.39 13.64
C ALA A 57 -4.19 12.85 14.95
N GLY A 58 -2.86 13.08 14.93
CA GLY A 58 -2.11 13.57 16.08
C GLY A 58 -1.74 12.49 17.11
N TYR A 59 -1.95 11.21 16.80
CA TYR A 59 -1.58 10.12 17.69
C TYR A 59 -0.07 9.82 17.60
N ARG A 60 0.71 10.37 18.53
CA ARG A 60 2.10 9.95 18.79
C ARG A 60 2.11 8.79 19.80
N GLY A 61 1.97 7.57 19.28
CA GLY A 61 2.19 6.36 20.10
C GLY A 61 3.67 6.18 20.48
N PRO A 62 3.98 5.40 21.53
CA PRO A 62 5.35 5.21 22.03
C PRO A 62 6.33 4.62 21.01
N VAL A 63 5.84 3.99 19.93
CA VAL A 63 6.64 3.43 18.83
C VAL A 63 7.36 4.51 18.01
N PHE A 64 6.90 5.76 18.05
CA PHE A 64 7.47 6.90 17.28
C PHE A 64 7.95 8.05 18.18
N ALA A 65 8.18 7.78 19.48
CA ALA A 65 8.61 8.77 20.46
C ALA A 65 10.14 8.83 20.66
N ALA A 66 10.94 8.18 19.81
CA ALA A 66 12.40 8.19 19.86
C ALA A 66 13.01 9.30 18.99
#